data_AF-A0A5R2N081-F1
#
_entry.id   AF-A0A5R2N081-F1
#
_cell.length_a   1.000
_cell.length_b   1.000
_cell.length_c   1.000
_cell.angle_alpha   90.00
_cell.angle_beta   90.00
_cell.angle_gamma   90.00
#
_symmetry.space_group_name_H-M   'P 1'
#
loop_
_entity.id
_entity.type
_entity.pdbx_description
1 polymer ?
#
loop_
_entity_poly.entity_id
_entity_poly.type
_entity_poly.pdbx_seq_one_letter_code
_entity_poly.pdbx_strand_id
1 'polypeptide(L)' 'LACHVIGAKAMGADVAAMAKADGGTHKVKTVGGCELSLKADGGKVTVTDENGNVANVTIADVEQSNGVIHVIDKVLLPKM' A
#
# COMPACT_ATOMS: atom_id res chain seq x y z
N LEU A 1 -3.58 14.14 2.53
CA LEU A 1 -4.21 13.05 3.35
C LEU A 1 -4.84 11.96 2.48
N ALA A 2 -5.63 12.31 1.45
CA ALA A 2 -6.30 11.34 0.58
C ALA A 2 -5.36 10.39 -0.20
N CYS A 3 -4.07 10.71 -0.31
CA CYS A 3 -3.06 9.83 -0.90
C CYS A 3 -2.57 8.70 0.03
N HIS A 4 -3.13 8.56 1.24
CA HIS A 4 -2.90 7.40 2.11
C HIS A 4 -4.07 6.41 2.10
N VAL A 5 -5.13 6.70 1.34
CA VAL A 5 -6.36 5.92 1.31
C VAL A 5 -6.53 5.32 -0.07
N ILE A 6 -6.74 4.01 -0.12
CA ILE A 6 -7.05 3.27 -1.34
C ILE A 6 -8.53 2.91 -1.28
N GLY A 7 -9.25 3.08 -2.38
CA GLY A 7 -10.70 2.80 -2.47
C GLY A 7 -11.05 1.31 -2.51
N ALA A 8 -10.17 0.43 -2.03
CA ALA A 8 -10.35 -1.02 -2.08
C ALA A 8 -10.00 -1.62 -0.71
N LYS A 9 -10.77 -2.63 -0.29
CA LYS A 9 -10.42 -3.47 0.86
C LYS A 9 -9.37 -4.47 0.39
N ALA A 10 -8.16 -4.39 0.93
CA ALA A 10 -7.08 -5.32 0.64
C ALA A 10 -6.33 -5.70 1.92
N MET A 11 -6.31 -6.99 2.25
CA MET A 11 -5.45 -7.54 3.30
C MET A 11 -4.02 -7.72 2.77
N GLY A 12 -3.05 -7.92 3.65
CA GLY A 12 -1.64 -8.14 3.30
C GLY A 12 -1.47 -9.34 2.38
N ALA A 13 -2.29 -10.37 2.56
CA ALA A 13 -2.34 -11.53 1.66
C ALA A 13 -2.85 -11.16 0.25
N ASP A 14 -3.88 -10.32 0.15
CA ASP A 14 -4.40 -9.84 -1.13
C ASP A 14 -3.38 -8.96 -1.83
N VAL A 15 -2.74 -8.04 -1.09
CA VAL A 15 -1.67 -7.19 -1.61
C VAL A 15 -0.52 -8.04 -2.13
N ALA A 16 -0.19 -9.14 -1.44
CA ALA A 16 0.83 -10.06 -1.89
C ALA A 16 0.44 -10.85 -3.14
N ALA A 17 -0.83 -11.27 -3.25
CA ALA A 17 -1.35 -11.92 -4.44
C ALA A 17 -1.34 -10.97 -5.65
N MET A 18 -1.80 -9.73 -5.46
CA MET A 18 -1.81 -8.69 -6.50
C MET A 18 -0.39 -8.31 -6.94
N ALA A 19 0.53 -8.09 -5.99
CA ALA A 19 1.92 -7.80 -6.30
C ALA A 19 2.59 -8.94 -7.08
N LYS A 20 2.33 -10.20 -6.71
CA LYS A 20 2.85 -11.36 -7.45
C LYS A 20 2.23 -11.50 -8.84
N ALA A 21 0.93 -11.24 -8.99
CA ALA A 21 0.24 -11.27 -10.27
C ALA A 21 0.84 -10.27 -11.26
N ASP A 22 1.26 -9.10 -10.77
CA ASP A 22 1.91 -8.04 -11.57
C ASP A 22 3.43 -8.18 -11.69
N GLY A 23 4.00 -9.35 -11.41
CA GLY A 23 5.45 -9.59 -11.56
C GLY A 23 6.32 -9.02 -10.44
N GLY A 24 5.73 -8.74 -9.28
CA GLY A 24 6.41 -8.36 -8.04
C GLY A 24 6.07 -6.97 -7.52
N THR A 25 5.36 -6.14 -8.28
CA THR A 25 4.93 -4.80 -7.82
C THR A 25 3.59 -4.43 -8.45
N HIS A 26 2.59 -4.14 -7.61
CA HIS A 26 1.25 -3.74 -8.03
C HIS A 26 1.08 -2.23 -7.84
N LYS A 27 0.73 -1.51 -8.91
CA LYS A 27 0.46 -0.07 -8.84
C LYS A 27 -1.00 0.16 -8.46
N VAL A 28 -1.23 0.99 -7.45
CA VAL A 28 -2.57 1.36 -6.98
C VAL A 28 -2.75 2.86 -7.06
N LYS A 29 -3.95 3.26 -7.50
CA LYS A 29 -4.35 4.66 -7.44
C LYS A 29 -5.11 4.93 -6.14
N THR A 30 -4.66 5.92 -5.41
CA THR A 30 -5.29 6.36 -4.16
C THR A 30 -6.54 7.20 -4.45
N VAL A 31 -7.41 7.37 -3.44
CA VAL A 31 -8.58 8.24 -3.51
C VAL A 31 -8.18 9.69 -3.77
N GLY A 32 -6.99 10.09 -3.32
CA GLY A 32 -6.40 11.40 -3.59
C GLY A 32 -5.83 11.58 -4.99
N GLY A 33 -5.85 10.56 -5.84
CA GLY A 33 -5.33 10.62 -7.21
C GLY A 33 -3.86 10.27 -7.37
N CYS A 34 -3.10 10.15 -6.27
CA CYS A 34 -1.69 9.74 -6.28
C CYS A 34 -1.54 8.25 -6.62
N GLU A 35 -0.47 7.90 -7.32
CA GLU A 35 -0.08 6.50 -7.56
C GLU A 35 0.87 5.97 -6.48
N LEU A 36 0.55 4.82 -5.91
CA LEU A 36 1.45 4.11 -4.99
C LEU A 36 1.82 2.76 -5.60
N SER A 37 3.04 2.30 -5.36
CA SER A 37 3.48 0.97 -5.77
C SER A 37 3.54 0.07 -4.54
N LEU A 38 2.71 -0.96 -4.52
CA LEU A 38 2.68 -1.98 -3.49
C LEU A 38 3.56 -3.15 -3.91
N LYS A 39 4.45 -3.58 -3.02
CA LYS A 39 5.26 -4.76 -3.21
C LYS A 39 5.13 -5.65 -1.98
N ALA A 40 5.03 -6.96 -2.20
CA ALA A 40 5.07 -7.93 -1.12
C ALA A 40 6.24 -8.88 -1.31
N ASP A 41 7.10 -8.97 -0.29
CA ASP A 41 8.29 -9.80 -0.30
C ASP A 41 8.38 -10.58 1.01
N GLY A 42 8.42 -11.91 0.94
CA GLY A 42 8.60 -12.77 2.11
C GLY A 42 7.59 -12.60 3.25
N GLY A 43 6.37 -12.13 2.98
CA GLY A 43 5.35 -11.85 4.01
C GLY A 43 5.37 -10.42 4.57
N LYS A 44 6.23 -9.54 4.04
CA LYS A 44 6.22 -8.11 4.33
C LYS A 44 5.69 -7.33 3.14
N VAL A 45 4.81 -6.36 3.43
CA VAL A 45 4.32 -5.41 2.43
C VAL A 45 5.16 -4.14 2.52
N THR A 46 5.52 -3.60 1.35
CA THR A 46 6.24 -2.35 1.18
C THR A 46 5.45 -1.47 0.22
N VAL A 47 5.45 -0.18 0.51
CA VAL A 47 4.72 0.83 -0.26
C VAL A 47 5.72 1.86 -0.73
N THR A 48 5.80 2.08 -2.04
CA THR A 48 6.63 3.12 -2.63
C THR A 48 5.74 4.24 -3.14
N ASP A 49 6.03 5.47 -2.73
CA ASP A 49 5.33 6.66 -3.23
C ASP A 49 5.89 7.16 -4.58
N GLU A 50 5.23 8.17 -5.15
CA GLU A 50 5.61 8.81 -6.42
C GLU A 50 6.95 9.57 -6.36
N ASN A 51 7.41 9.89 -5.15
CA ASN A 51 8.69 10.51 -4.88
C ASN A 51 9.82 9.47 -4.70
N GLY A 52 9.50 8.18 -4.77
CA GLY A 52 10.45 7.08 -4.57
C GLY A 52 10.73 6.76 -3.10
N ASN A 53 9.95 7.30 -2.15
CA ASN A 53 10.07 6.90 -0.76
C ASN A 53 9.45 5.52 -0.58
N VAL A 54 10.24 4.61 -0.04
CA VAL A 54 9.77 3.28 0.38
C VAL A 54 9.40 3.35 1.86
N ALA A 55 8.18 2.90 2.17
CA ALA A 55 7.65 2.71 3.51
C ALA A 55 7.38 1.22 3.73
N ASN A 56 7.76 0.69 4.89
CA ASN A 56 7.53 -0.70 5.25
C ASN A 56 6.29 -0.80 6.12
N VAL A 57 5.43 -1.79 5.84
CA VAL A 57 4.30 -2.11 6.72
C VAL A 57 4.84 -2.78 7.99
N THR A 58 4.62 -2.14 9.13
CA THR A 58 5.02 -2.62 10.46
C THR A 58 3.91 -3.41 11.13
N ILE A 59 2.65 -3.01 10.91
CA ILE A 59 1.46 -3.73 11.39
C ILE A 59 0.51 -3.84 10.21
N ALA A 60 0.33 -5.07 9.71
CA ALA A 60 -0.63 -5.36 8.64
C ALA A 60 -1.96 -5.83 9.21
N ASP A 61 -3.00 -5.79 8.38
CA ASP A 61 -4.26 -6.54 8.61
C ASP A 61 -5.07 -6.12 9.83
N VAL A 62 -5.05 -4.83 10.17
CA VAL A 62 -5.94 -4.28 11.20
C VAL A 62 -7.34 -4.11 10.60
N GLU A 63 -8.19 -5.12 10.79
CA GLU A 63 -9.56 -5.10 10.28
C GLU A 63 -10.41 -4.05 11.03
N GLN A 64 -11.17 -3.29 10.25
CA GLN A 64 -12.14 -2.31 10.71
C GLN A 64 -13.48 -2.61 10.03
N SER A 65 -14.59 -2.16 10.62
CA SER A 65 -15.94 -2.38 10.06
C SER A 65 -16.12 -1.79 8.65
N ASN A 66 -15.25 -0.87 8.24
CA ASN A 66 -15.31 -0.16 6.97
C ASN A 66 -14.05 -0.35 6.09
N GLY A 67 -13.10 -1.22 6.48
CA GLY A 67 -11.87 -1.37 5.72
C GLY A 67 -10.77 -2.14 6.44
N VAL A 68 -9.53 -1.94 5.99
CA VAL A 68 -8.32 -2.51 6.60
C VAL A 68 -7.31 -1.39 6.75
N ILE A 69 -6.66 -1.32 7.91
CA ILE A 69 -5.56 -0.39 8.17
C ILE A 69 -4.25 -1.18 8.14
N HIS A 70 -3.27 -0.62 7.44
CA HIS A 70 -1.88 -1.06 7.46
C HIS A 70 -1.02 0.08 8.01
N VAL A 71 -0.30 -0.17 9.10
CA VAL A 71 0.61 0.80 9.72
C VAL A 71 1.95 0.71 9.03
N ILE A 72 2.51 1.86 8.67
CA ILE A 72 3.81 1.98 8.01
C ILE A 72 4.79 2.79 8.86
N ASP A 73 6.09 2.54 8.68
CA ASP A 73 7.18 3.21 9.40
C ASP A 73 7.54 4.60 8.86
N LYS A 74 7.04 4.96 7.67
CA LYS A 74 7.38 6.20 6.97
C LYS A 74 6.15 6.87 6.37
N VAL A 75 6.16 8.21 6.35
CA VAL A 75 5.08 9.01 5.77
C VAL A 75 5.19 9.01 4.24
N LEU A 76 4.06 8.76 3.56
CA LEU A 76 3.97 8.85 2.09
C LEU A 76 3.73 10.30 1.69
N LEU A 77 4.53 10.81 0.77
CA LEU A 77 4.39 12.17 0.28
C LEU A 77 3.85 12.15 -1.15
N PRO A 78 2.77 12.90 -1.45
CA PRO A 78 2.30 13.05 -2.82
C PRO A 78 3.30 13.85 -3.65
N LYS A 79 3.40 13.59 -4.95
CA LYS A 79 4.19 14.43 -5.84
C LYS A 79 3.39 15.70 -6.18
N MET A 80 3.97 16.86 -5.88
CA MET A 80 3.42 18.17 -6.25
C MET A 80 3.66 18.46 -7.73
#